data_AF-A0A531MNE6-F1
#
_entry.id   AF-A0A531MNE6-F1
#
_cell.length_a   1.000
_cell.length_b   1.000
_cell.length_c   1.000
_cell.angle_alpha   90.00
_cell.angle_beta   90.00
_cell.angle_gamma   90.00
#
_symmetry.space_group_name_H-M   'P 1'
#
loop_
_entity.id
_entity.type
_entity.pdbx_description
1 polymer ?
#
loop_
_entity_poly.entity_id
_entity_poly.type
_entity_poly.pdbx_seq_one_letter_code
_entity_poly.pdbx_strand_id
1 'polypeptide(L)' 'LVKPAKGIIQYSEHVEGGGAAFFEAVEKMGLEGMVSKRRESPYKSGKIDAWVKTKCWELGEFELLGIRREPGKA' A
#
# COMPACT_ATOMS: atom_id res chain seq x y z
N LEU A 1 -5.58 -4.33 12.68
CA LEU A 1 -6.08 -4.78 11.35
C LEU A 1 -5.24 -5.94 10.80
N VAL A 2 -3.92 -5.90 10.96
CA VAL A 2 -3.03 -7.05 10.76
C VAL A 2 -2.62 -7.60 12.12
N LYS A 3 -2.83 -8.90 12.36
CA LYS A 3 -2.41 -9.61 13.58
C LYS A 3 -1.21 -10.51 13.26
N PRO A 4 -0.37 -10.86 14.24
CA PRO A 4 0.67 -11.87 14.05
C PRO A 4 0.09 -13.19 13.54
N ALA A 5 0.83 -13.88 12.68
CA ALA A 5 0.45 -15.19 12.16
C ALA A 5 0.32 -16.19 13.31
N LYS A 6 -0.79 -16.94 13.34
CA LYS A 6 -1.00 -18.03 14.31
C LYS A 6 -0.46 -19.38 13.81
N GLY A 7 -0.02 -19.46 12.55
CA GLY A 7 0.49 -20.67 11.90
C GLY A 7 1.21 -20.33 10.59
N ILE A 8 1.53 -21.36 9.80
CA ILE A 8 2.30 -21.20 8.54
C ILE A 8 1.52 -20.54 7.40
N ILE A 9 0.19 -20.49 7.49
CA ILE A 9 -0.69 -19.83 6.52
C ILE A 9 -1.48 -18.74 7.26
N GLN A 10 -1.51 -17.54 6.68
CA GLN A 10 -2.32 -16.42 7.15
C GLN A 10 -3.21 -15.91 6.03
N TYR A 11 -4.50 -15.75 6.35
CA TYR A 11 -5.47 -15.18 5.44
C TYR A 11 -5.41 -13.65 5.47
N SER A 12 -5.46 -13.02 4.29
CA SER A 12 -5.59 -11.57 4.14
C SER A 12 -7.07 -11.20 4.26
N GLU A 13 -7.49 -10.79 5.46
CA GLU A 13 -8.88 -10.49 5.77
C GLU A 13 -9.34 -9.21 5.06
N HIS A 14 -10.58 -9.21 4.58
CA HIS A 14 -11.17 -8.07 3.88
C HIS A 14 -12.09 -7.28 4.81
N VAL A 15 -12.31 -6.02 4.46
CA VAL A 15 -13.28 -5.13 5.12
C VAL A 15 -14.28 -4.67 4.08
N GLU A 16 -15.57 -4.73 4.42
CA GLU A 16 -16.64 -4.23 3.57
C GLU A 16 -16.93 -2.76 3.88
N GLY A 17 -16.91 -1.91 2.84
CA GLY A 17 -17.15 -0.47 2.98
C GLY A 17 -16.02 0.29 3.71
N GLY A 18 -16.27 1.56 4.02
CA GLY A 18 -15.37 2.37 4.85
C GLY A 18 -13.96 2.61 4.28
N GLY A 19 -13.80 2.60 2.95
CA GLY A 19 -12.48 2.63 2.31
C GLY A 19 -11.56 3.76 2.75
N ALA A 20 -12.10 4.97 2.97
CA ALA A 20 -11.31 6.10 3.47
C ALA A 20 -10.79 5.86 4.91
N ALA A 21 -11.66 5.44 5.82
CA ALA A 21 -11.27 5.12 7.20
C ALA A 21 -10.29 3.94 7.26
N PHE A 22 -10.46 2.94 6.39
CA PHE A 22 -9.53 1.84 6.26
C PHE A 22 -8.16 2.31 5.77
N PHE A 23 -8.12 3.19 4.77
CA PHE A 23 -6.88 3.77 4.27
C PHE A 23 -6.11 4.55 5.35
N GLU A 24 -6.80 5.41 6.12
CA GLU A 24 -6.20 6.12 7.24
C GLU A 24 -5.62 5.15 8.30
N ALA A 25 -6.32 4.05 8.57
CA ALA A 25 -5.83 3.04 9.51
C ALA A 25 -4.59 2.31 8.98
N VAL A 26 -4.57 1.98 7.68
CA VAL A 26 -3.42 1.37 6.99
C VAL A 26 -2.20 2.28 7.04
N GLU A 27 -2.39 3.57 6.79
CA GLU A 27 -1.33 4.59 6.90
C GLU A 27 -0.79 4.70 8.33
N LYS A 28 -1.68 4.80 9.33
CA LYS A 28 -1.30 4.84 10.76
C LYS A 28 -0.54 3.58 11.21
N MET A 29 -0.74 2.45 10.52
CA MET A 29 -0.02 1.21 10.77
C MET A 29 1.34 1.12 10.06
N GLY A 30 1.71 2.11 9.24
CA GLY A 30 2.97 2.12 8.48
C GLY A 30 3.03 1.10 7.34
N LEU A 31 1.88 0.70 6.81
CA LEU A 31 1.79 -0.24 5.68
C LEU A 31 1.90 0.49 4.34
N GLU A 32 2.11 -0.28 3.26
CA GLU A 32 2.20 0.32 1.91
C GLU A 32 0.93 1.03 1.45
N GLY A 33 -0.21 0.46 1.81
CA GLY A 33 -1.49 0.86 1.26
C GLY A 33 -2.47 -0.30 1.25
N MET A 34 -3.53 -0.15 0.47
CA MET A 34 -4.63 -1.11 0.37
C MET A 34 -4.92 -1.52 -1.07
N VAL A 35 -5.66 -2.61 -1.23
CA VAL A 35 -6.19 -3.05 -2.51
C VAL A 35 -7.71 -3.14 -2.43
N SER A 36 -8.41 -2.28 -3.15
CA SER A 36 -9.87 -2.32 -3.31
C SER A 36 -10.22 -3.31 -4.41
N LYS A 37 -11.10 -4.28 -4.11
CA LYS A 37 -11.54 -5.32 -5.05
C LYS A 37 -13.04 -5.22 -5.29
N ARG A 38 -13.49 -5.23 -6.53
CA ARG A 38 -14.93 -5.33 -6.87
C ARG A 38 -15.45 -6.70 -6.46
N ARG A 39 -16.42 -6.74 -5.53
CA ARG A 39 -16.97 -7.95 -4.92
C ARG A 39 -17.40 -9.02 -5.93
N GLU A 40 -18.13 -8.62 -6.96
CA GLU A 40 -18.69 -9.54 -7.97
C GLU A 40 -17.75 -9.80 -9.16
N SER A 41 -16.51 -9.30 -9.13
CA SER A 41 -15.59 -9.52 -10.26
C SER A 41 -15.00 -10.92 -10.20
N PRO A 42 -15.07 -11.70 -11.29
CA PRO A 42 -14.27 -12.92 -11.40
C PRO A 42 -12.78 -12.58 -11.43
N TYR A 43 -11.95 -13.54 -11.04
CA TYR A 43 -10.50 -13.40 -11.17
C TYR A 43 -10.09 -13.42 -12.65
N LYS A 44 -9.23 -12.49 -13.03
CA LYS A 44 -8.58 -12.46 -14.34
C LYS A 44 -7.11 -12.11 -14.15
N SER A 45 -6.23 -12.81 -14.86
CA SER A 45 -4.81 -12.47 -14.89
C SER A 45 -4.57 -11.18 -15.69
N GLY A 46 -3.49 -10.47 -15.36
CA GLY A 46 -3.12 -9.22 -16.02
C GLY A 46 -3.72 -7.97 -15.37
N LYS A 47 -3.63 -6.84 -16.09
CA LYS A 47 -4.13 -5.54 -15.61
C LYS A 47 -5.66 -5.49 -15.74
N ILE A 48 -6.34 -5.21 -14.64
CA ILE A 48 -7.80 -5.11 -14.58
C ILE A 48 -8.24 -4.01 -13.61
N ASP A 49 -9.29 -3.27 -13.96
CA ASP A 49 -9.82 -2.15 -13.15
C ASP A 49 -10.67 -2.61 -11.95
N ALA A 50 -10.87 -3.93 -11.80
CA ALA A 50 -11.57 -4.51 -10.68
C ALA A 50 -10.74 -4.50 -9.38
N TRP A 51 -9.42 -4.36 -9.50
CA TRP A 51 -8.47 -4.36 -8.39
C TRP A 51 -7.65 -3.08 -8.45
N VAL A 52 -7.86 -2.18 -7.49
CA VAL A 52 -7.19 -0.88 -7.44
C VAL A 52 -6.29 -0.82 -6.23
N LYS A 53 -4.98 -0.60 -6.46
CA LYS A 53 -4.01 -0.37 -5.40
C LYS A 53 -3.93 1.12 -5.08
N THR A 54 -4.11 1.47 -3.81
CA THR A 54 -3.96 2.84 -3.30
C THR A 54 -2.83 2.83 -2.28
N LYS A 55 -1.76 3.59 -2.54
CA LYS A 55 -0.58 3.65 -1.66
C LYS A 55 -0.68 4.83 -0.70
N CYS A 56 -0.09 4.68 0.48
CA CYS A 56 -0.02 5.73 1.50
C CYS A 56 1.10 6.76 1.24
N TRP A 57 1.76 6.69 0.09
CA TRP A 57 2.78 7.64 -0.31
C TRP A 57 2.68 7.98 -1.78
N GLU A 58 3.22 9.14 -2.11
CA GLU A 58 3.33 9.62 -3.47
C GLU A 58 4.68 9.22 -4.06
N LEU A 59 4.69 8.96 -5.36
CA LEU A 59 5.91 8.73 -6.12
C LEU A 59 6.09 9.91 -7.06
N GLY A 60 7.29 10.49 -7.06
CA GLY A 60 7.70 11.49 -8.04
C GLY A 60 8.97 11.04 -8.74
N GLU A 61 9.08 11.39 -10.01
CA GLU A 61 10.33 11.28 -10.77
C GLU A 61 11.09 12.60 -10.64
N PHE A 62 12.38 12.50 -10.29
CA PHE A 62 13.23 13.67 -10.03
C PHE A 62 14.61 13.47 -10.65
N GLU A 63 15.20 14.54 -11.16
CA GLU A 63 16.60 14.58 -11.59
C GLU A 63 17.52 15.00 -10.44
N LEU A 64 18.64 14.29 -10.26
CA LEU A 64 19.64 14.65 -9.27
C LEU A 64 20.58 15.73 -9.83
N LEU A 65 20.36 17.00 -9.45
CA LEU A 65 21.15 18.13 -9.95
C LEU A 65 22.46 18.38 -9.19
N GLY A 66 22.56 17.92 -7.94
CA GLY A 66 23.75 18.10 -7.12
C GLY A 66 23.54 17.69 -5.66
N ILE A 67 24.64 17.55 -4.93
CA ILE A 67 24.64 17.22 -3.50
C ILE A 67 25.25 18.36 -2.69
N ARG A 68 24.68 18.68 -1.53
CA ARG A 68 25.32 19.57 -0.56
C ARG A 68 26.28 18.74 0.30
N ARG A 69 27.55 19.15 0.36
CA ARG A 69 28.55 18.53 1.25
C ARG A 69 28.69 19.34 2.53
N GLU A 70 28.79 18.67 3.67
CA GLU A 70 29.22 19.29 4.92
C GLU A 70 30.75 19.45 4.89
N PRO A 71 31.30 20.65 5.18
CA PRO A 71 32.74 20.84 5.26
C PRO A 71 33.37 19.87 6.29
N GLY A 72 34.37 19.10 5.87
CA GLY A 72 35.14 18.22 6.77
C GLY A 72 34.53 16.84 7.07
N LYS A 73 33.38 16.49 6.50
CA LYS A 73 32.88 15.10 6.51
C LYS A 73 33.04 14.48 5.13
N ALA A 74 33.58 13.25 5.12
CA ALA A 74 33.65 12.40 3.93
C ALA A 74 32.25 11.98 3.48
#